data_AF-A0A2U1L1H1-F1
#
_entry.id   AF-A0A2U1L1H1-F1
#
_cell.length_a   1.000
_cell.length_b   1.000
_cell.length_c   1.000
_cell.angle_alpha   90.00
_cell.angle_beta   90.00
_cell.angle_gamma   90.00
#
_symmetry.space_group_name_H-M   'P 1'
#
loop_
_entity.id
_entity.type
_entity.pdbx_description
1 polymer ?
#
loop_
_entity_poly.entity_id
_entity_poly.type
_entity_poly.pdbx_seq_one_letter_code
_entity_poly.pdbx_strand_id
1 'polypeptide(L)'
;MSISRENDSIIDVKLSSNKIWILERDGVVLHNLSDPTESGECNFFGSLEQVVAERLFQNSEHAGNDILRLINSVFPFAKEHNHNRVNSIFMRLLSLPGIFHKSVLGATFSDFKKHITDFELHSLDPSGVREEIISIIEHEEASRGPHSFIYCWKNFCSRYFHNWCHENAPCGLLLDSSTDAIGLIRKSSVSLLRHLSDTEILSYGSVDETGEITRQRINLSSNLEHEVLLEVLRCTSHLSQQLGNAASAIFYECSFHKPLICPEQIVRSILKVLEVGYISCVSLLVLEKRLANHNTNTKCSTDMLLSLRELYRKAGTWDTFVDVVLKYLKFLESQKNENGSDRESVFESIFNILLLLNYMLKLSVQIHMSPDDVSRVQLKLIQPIQQVFKKWHKPFELPFISQFSLLQTDSSTNQRPWDLGLRKRASRGTSSSSQ
;
A
#
# COMPACT_ATOMS: atom_id res chain seq x y z
N MET A 1 31.69 3.96 22.40
CA MET A 1 30.95 3.29 21.32
C MET A 1 31.40 3.93 20.01
N SER A 2 32.15 3.22 19.15
CA SER A 2 32.58 3.76 17.86
C SER A 2 31.56 3.37 16.80
N ILE A 3 30.79 4.34 16.31
CA ILE A 3 29.90 4.14 15.16
C ILE A 3 30.77 4.29 13.91
N SER A 4 31.27 3.18 13.36
CA SER A 4 31.94 3.21 12.05
C SER A 4 30.90 3.09 10.95
N ARG A 5 30.39 4.22 10.46
CA ARG A 5 29.58 4.31 9.23
C ARG A 5 30.28 5.23 8.24
N GLU A 6 30.14 4.94 6.94
CA GLU A 6 30.72 5.76 5.87
C GLU A 6 30.15 7.18 5.98
N ASN A 7 31.04 8.18 6.15
CA ASN A 7 30.70 9.57 6.52
C ASN A 7 29.77 10.31 5.54
N ASP A 8 29.44 9.74 4.38
CA ASP A 8 28.63 10.38 3.34
C ASP A 8 27.12 10.04 3.40
N SER A 9 26.68 9.18 4.33
CA SER A 9 25.27 8.77 4.44
C SER A 9 24.45 9.57 5.46
N ILE A 10 25.09 10.28 6.39
CA ILE A 10 24.44 10.94 7.53
C ILE A 10 24.12 12.39 7.17
N ILE A 11 22.85 12.77 7.31
CA ILE A 11 22.32 14.10 7.01
C ILE A 11 22.29 14.97 8.27
N ASP A 12 21.79 14.44 9.39
CA ASP A 12 21.69 15.16 10.67
C ASP A 12 21.67 14.18 11.84
N VAL A 13 22.08 14.65 13.02
CA VAL A 13 22.08 13.88 14.26
C VAL A 13 21.50 14.73 15.39
N LYS A 14 20.54 14.17 16.13
CA LYS A 14 19.98 14.79 17.34
C LYS A 14 20.16 13.88 18.54
N LEU A 15 20.48 14.49 19.66
CA LEU A 15 20.66 13.81 20.93
C LEU A 15 19.50 14.21 21.84
N SER A 16 18.82 13.22 22.41
CA SER A 16 17.97 13.41 23.58
C SER A 16 18.51 12.57 24.75
N SER A 17 17.95 12.73 25.94
CA SER A 17 18.54 12.30 27.22
C SER A 17 19.10 10.88 27.24
N ASN A 18 18.42 9.94 26.57
CA ASN A 18 18.83 8.54 26.47
C ASN A 18 18.75 7.97 25.04
N LYS A 19 18.66 8.83 24.01
CA LYS A 19 18.43 8.41 22.62
C LYS A 19 19.33 9.20 21.67
N ILE A 20 19.83 8.51 20.65
CA ILE A 20 20.50 9.13 19.50
C ILE A 20 19.63 8.94 18.27
N TRP A 21 19.24 10.03 17.64
CA TRP A 21 18.52 10.05 16.38
C TRP A 21 19.49 10.41 15.26
N ILE A 22 19.61 9.55 14.27
CA ILE A 22 20.49 9.72 13.11
C ILE A 22 19.59 9.75 11.87
N LEU A 23 19.62 10.85 11.13
CA LEU A 23 18.97 10.93 9.82
C LEU A 23 19.97 10.51 8.74
N GLU A 24 19.58 9.53 7.95
CA GLU A 24 20.32 9.06 6.78
C GLU A 24 19.49 9.28 5.52
N ARG A 25 20.09 9.03 4.34
CA ARG A 25 19.37 9.15 3.06
C ARG A 25 18.15 8.22 2.99
N ASP A 26 18.25 7.03 3.57
CA ASP A 26 17.25 5.98 3.43
C ASP A 26 16.23 5.96 4.59
N GLY A 27 16.38 6.82 5.59
CA GLY A 27 15.48 6.85 6.75
C GLY A 27 16.07 7.47 8.01
N VAL A 28 15.35 7.36 9.11
CA VAL A 28 15.82 7.77 10.44
C VAL A 28 16.20 6.53 11.24
N VAL A 29 17.27 6.61 12.02
CA VAL A 29 17.77 5.56 12.89
C VAL A 29 17.73 6.07 14.33
N LEU A 30 17.14 5.28 15.22
CA LEU A 30 17.15 5.53 16.66
C LEU A 30 18.01 4.49 17.37
N HIS A 31 18.96 4.98 18.17
CA HIS A 31 19.72 4.18 19.12
C HIS A 31 19.34 4.54 20.55
N ASN A 32 18.95 3.53 21.33
CA ASN A 32 18.73 3.67 22.76
C ASN A 32 20.06 3.52 23.50
N LEU A 33 20.40 4.49 24.36
CA LEU A 33 21.64 4.48 25.15
C LEU A 33 21.49 3.74 26.49
N SER A 34 20.27 3.37 26.87
CA SER A 34 19.93 2.80 28.17
C SER A 34 20.00 1.27 28.26
N ASP A 35 20.20 0.54 27.16
CA ASP A 35 20.33 -0.93 27.17
C ASP A 35 21.76 -1.39 26.82
N PRO A 36 22.59 -1.75 27.82
CA PRO A 36 23.96 -2.19 27.60
C PRO A 36 24.09 -3.70 27.28
N THR A 37 23.00 -4.48 27.33
CA THR A 37 23.05 -5.95 27.39
C THR A 37 22.50 -6.71 26.19
N GLU A 38 21.84 -6.06 25.24
CA GLU A 38 21.46 -6.69 23.97
C GLU A 38 22.05 -5.88 22.82
N SER A 39 22.49 -6.56 21.77
CA SER A 39 23.21 -5.99 20.65
C SER A 39 22.47 -4.79 20.04
N GLY A 40 22.79 -3.56 20.49
CA GLY A 40 22.40 -2.28 19.91
C GLY A 40 21.08 -2.31 19.14
N GLU A 41 19.96 -2.54 19.83
CA GLU A 41 18.64 -2.47 19.20
C GLU A 41 18.49 -1.10 18.54
N CYS A 42 18.36 -1.14 17.23
CA CYS A 42 18.35 0.00 16.34
C CYS A 42 16.98 0.03 15.70
N ASN A 43 16.15 1.00 16.09
CA ASN A 43 14.86 1.19 15.45
C ASN A 43 15.10 2.00 14.17
N PHE A 44 14.76 1.41 13.02
CA PHE A 44 14.84 2.06 11.73
C PHE A 44 13.47 2.61 11.36
N PHE A 45 13.40 3.83 10.86
CA PHE A 45 12.18 4.45 10.39
C PHE A 45 12.30 4.58 8.88
N GLY A 46 11.47 3.82 8.16
CA GLY A 46 11.47 3.73 6.71
C GLY A 46 11.26 5.07 6.00
N SER A 47 11.76 5.15 4.77
CA SER A 47 11.65 6.31 3.90
C SER A 47 10.20 6.53 3.43
N LEU A 48 9.67 7.75 3.58
CA LEU A 48 8.36 8.14 3.04
C LEU A 48 8.29 7.94 1.51
N GLU A 49 9.45 8.01 0.86
CA GLU A 49 9.70 7.73 -0.55
C GLU A 49 9.12 6.37 -0.96
N GLN A 50 9.28 5.33 -0.14
CA GLN A 50 8.74 4.01 -0.47
C GLN A 50 7.20 4.02 -0.45
N VAL A 51 6.61 4.62 0.57
CA VAL A 51 5.15 4.76 0.68
C VAL A 51 4.57 5.54 -0.50
N VAL A 52 5.21 6.65 -0.89
CA VAL A 52 4.81 7.46 -2.05
C VAL A 52 4.97 6.65 -3.35
N ALA A 53 6.07 5.90 -3.51
CA ALA A 53 6.26 5.03 -4.67
C ALA A 53 5.19 3.95 -4.77
N GLU A 54 4.82 3.32 -3.65
CA GLU A 54 3.77 2.31 -3.60
C GLU A 54 2.40 2.87 -3.95
N ARG A 55 2.05 4.06 -3.42
CA ARG A 55 0.78 4.75 -3.68
C ARG A 55 0.66 5.23 -5.12
N LEU A 56 1.75 5.66 -5.74
CA LEU A 56 1.81 6.10 -7.14
C LEU A 56 2.13 4.97 -8.14
N PHE A 57 2.15 3.71 -7.69
CA PHE A 57 2.46 2.53 -8.51
C PHE A 57 3.84 2.59 -9.21
N GLN A 58 4.83 3.19 -8.54
CA GLN A 58 6.22 3.31 -8.97
C GLN A 58 7.16 2.31 -8.28
N ASN A 59 6.67 1.52 -7.32
CA ASN A 59 7.45 0.51 -6.59
C ASN A 59 7.92 -0.68 -7.45
N SER A 60 7.28 -0.93 -8.60
CA SER A 60 7.65 -2.01 -9.52
C SER A 60 7.31 -1.66 -10.96
N GLU A 61 8.05 -2.25 -11.91
CA GLU A 61 7.75 -2.07 -13.33
C GLU A 61 6.35 -2.59 -13.71
N HIS A 62 5.83 -3.55 -12.94
CA HIS A 62 4.58 -4.26 -13.21
C HIS A 62 3.34 -3.62 -12.57
N ALA A 63 3.47 -2.75 -11.55
CA ALA A 63 2.33 -2.16 -10.84
C ALA A 63 1.35 -1.41 -11.76
N GLY A 64 1.86 -0.71 -12.79
CA GLY A 64 1.00 -0.07 -13.79
C GLY A 64 0.22 -1.06 -14.68
N ASN A 65 0.77 -2.25 -14.93
CA ASN A 65 0.08 -3.31 -15.68
C ASN A 65 -1.04 -3.94 -14.85
N ASP A 66 -0.89 -3.98 -13.51
CA ASP A 66 -1.93 -4.48 -12.61
C ASP A 66 -3.18 -3.60 -12.61
N ILE A 67 -3.01 -2.28 -12.68
CA ILE A 67 -4.12 -1.33 -12.84
C ILE A 67 -4.89 -1.63 -14.14
N LEU A 68 -4.18 -1.73 -15.27
CA LEU A 68 -4.79 -2.02 -16.56
C LEU A 68 -5.54 -3.35 -16.54
N ARG A 69 -4.93 -4.38 -15.96
CA ARG A 69 -5.49 -5.73 -15.81
C ARG A 69 -6.79 -5.69 -15.01
N LEU A 70 -6.79 -5.04 -13.84
CA LEU A 70 -7.94 -4.97 -12.97
C LEU A 70 -9.07 -4.11 -13.56
N ILE A 71 -8.75 -2.96 -14.16
CA ILE A 71 -9.76 -2.08 -14.78
C ILE A 71 -10.45 -2.78 -15.95
N ASN A 72 -9.69 -3.47 -16.80
CA ASN A 72 -10.29 -4.25 -17.90
C ASN A 72 -11.14 -5.42 -17.40
N SER A 73 -10.80 -6.01 -16.25
CA SER A 73 -11.61 -7.07 -15.63
C SER A 73 -12.92 -6.52 -15.05
N VAL A 74 -12.89 -5.34 -14.44
CA VAL A 74 -14.08 -4.68 -13.90
C VAL A 74 -14.96 -4.10 -15.03
N PHE A 75 -14.35 -3.59 -16.11
CA PHE A 75 -15.04 -2.91 -17.23
C PHE A 75 -14.58 -3.41 -18.61
N PRO A 76 -14.96 -4.63 -19.03
CA PRO A 76 -14.49 -5.23 -20.28
C PRO A 76 -14.98 -4.55 -21.56
N PHE A 77 -16.07 -3.78 -21.51
CA PHE A 77 -16.73 -3.21 -22.71
C PHE A 77 -16.76 -1.67 -22.76
N ALA A 78 -16.14 -0.97 -21.80
CA ALA A 78 -16.33 0.46 -21.59
C ALA A 78 -15.05 1.30 -21.81
N LYS A 79 -14.43 1.20 -23.00
CA LYS A 79 -13.13 1.83 -23.29
C LYS A 79 -13.09 3.33 -23.00
N GLU A 80 -14.12 4.09 -23.37
CA GLU A 80 -14.19 5.54 -23.09
C GLU A 80 -14.41 5.86 -21.61
N HIS A 81 -15.19 5.05 -20.90
CA HIS A 81 -15.39 5.20 -19.45
C HIS A 81 -14.13 4.82 -18.66
N ASN A 82 -13.26 3.97 -19.20
CA ASN A 82 -12.01 3.58 -18.56
C ASN A 82 -11.03 4.75 -18.47
N HIS A 83 -10.93 5.61 -19.49
CA HIS A 83 -10.07 6.80 -19.44
C HIS A 83 -10.46 7.75 -18.31
N ASN A 84 -11.75 8.11 -18.21
CA ASN A 84 -12.23 8.99 -17.16
C ASN A 84 -12.03 8.42 -15.75
N ARG A 85 -12.16 7.10 -15.59
CA ARG A 85 -11.95 6.42 -14.30
C ARG A 85 -10.50 6.37 -13.89
N VAL A 86 -9.62 6.03 -14.83
CA VAL A 86 -8.18 6.02 -14.59
C VAL A 86 -7.69 7.44 -14.27
N ASN A 87 -8.14 8.46 -15.01
CA ASN A 87 -7.88 9.86 -14.68
C ASN A 87 -8.28 10.16 -13.23
N SER A 88 -9.49 9.75 -12.84
CA SER A 88 -9.98 9.97 -11.47
C SER A 88 -9.14 9.24 -10.41
N ILE A 89 -8.73 7.99 -10.67
CA ILE A 89 -7.86 7.21 -9.78
C ILE A 89 -6.53 7.94 -9.57
N PHE A 90 -5.81 8.26 -10.64
CA PHE A 90 -4.50 8.92 -10.53
C PHE A 90 -4.61 10.33 -9.94
N MET A 91 -5.63 11.09 -10.31
CA MET A 91 -5.88 12.41 -9.71
C MET A 91 -6.10 12.30 -8.21
N ARG A 92 -6.91 11.33 -7.75
CA ARG A 92 -7.11 11.09 -6.33
C ARG A 92 -5.81 10.74 -5.61
N LEU A 93 -5.01 9.83 -6.18
CA LEU A 93 -3.73 9.41 -5.59
C LEU A 93 -2.74 10.57 -5.49
N LEU A 94 -2.63 11.40 -6.54
CA LEU A 94 -1.82 12.61 -6.53
C LEU A 94 -2.32 13.67 -5.55
N SER A 95 -3.61 13.65 -5.20
CA SER A 95 -4.22 14.58 -4.25
C SER A 95 -4.14 14.12 -2.79
N LEU A 96 -3.61 12.92 -2.53
CA LEU A 96 -3.49 12.40 -1.17
C LEU A 96 -2.55 13.29 -0.32
N PRO A 97 -2.88 13.52 0.97
CA PRO A 97 -1.98 14.20 1.89
C PRO A 97 -0.61 13.50 1.94
N GLY A 98 0.45 14.30 2.00
CA GLY A 98 1.82 13.80 2.00
C GLY A 98 2.37 13.34 0.65
N ILE A 99 1.52 13.20 -0.38
CA ILE A 99 1.95 12.96 -1.77
C ILE A 99 1.99 14.28 -2.54
N PHE A 100 0.96 15.11 -2.39
CA PHE A 100 0.86 16.37 -3.13
C PHE A 100 1.83 17.45 -2.61
N HIS A 101 2.74 17.90 -3.48
CA HIS A 101 3.55 19.10 -3.27
C HIS A 101 3.51 19.98 -4.53
N LYS A 102 3.24 21.29 -4.35
CA LYS A 102 3.23 22.26 -5.45
C LYS A 102 4.60 22.41 -6.10
N SER A 103 5.69 22.47 -5.31
CA SER A 103 7.06 22.55 -5.83
C SER A 103 7.41 21.35 -6.73
N VAL A 104 7.06 20.14 -6.30
CA VAL A 104 7.24 18.90 -7.08
C VAL A 104 6.44 18.94 -8.38
N LEU A 105 5.20 19.45 -8.31
CA LEU A 105 4.36 19.60 -9.49
C LEU A 105 4.94 20.60 -10.50
N GLY A 106 5.47 21.73 -10.03
CA GLY A 106 6.13 22.73 -10.88
C GLY A 106 7.37 22.18 -11.61
N ALA A 107 8.21 21.42 -10.89
CA ALA A 107 9.34 20.70 -11.48
C ALA A 107 8.86 19.68 -12.53
N THR A 108 7.79 18.93 -12.22
CA THR A 108 7.21 17.94 -13.14
C THR A 108 6.64 18.59 -14.39
N PHE A 109 5.94 19.72 -14.27
CA PHE A 109 5.45 20.48 -15.43
C PHE A 109 6.60 20.95 -16.32
N SER A 110 7.70 21.41 -15.72
CA SER A 110 8.90 21.81 -16.45
C SER A 110 9.51 20.66 -17.26
N ASP A 111 9.52 19.43 -16.72
CA ASP A 111 9.98 18.23 -17.45
C ASP A 111 9.12 17.91 -18.68
N PHE A 112 7.84 18.29 -18.64
CA PHE A 112 6.91 18.20 -19.78
C PHE A 112 6.93 19.45 -20.67
N LYS A 113 7.90 20.35 -20.50
CA LYS A 113 8.04 21.63 -21.22
C LYS A 113 6.84 22.56 -21.03
N LYS A 114 6.10 22.37 -19.94
CA LYS A 114 5.00 23.23 -19.52
C LYS A 114 5.55 24.22 -18.49
N HIS A 115 5.88 25.42 -18.97
CA HIS A 115 6.43 26.47 -18.13
C HIS A 115 5.28 27.21 -17.45
N ILE A 116 5.08 26.91 -16.16
CA ILE A 116 4.18 27.63 -15.27
C ILE A 116 5.07 28.26 -14.19
N THR A 117 4.93 29.56 -13.97
CA THR A 117 5.67 30.25 -12.91
C THR A 117 5.16 29.84 -11.53
N ASP A 118 5.98 29.97 -10.49
CA ASP A 118 5.57 29.65 -9.12
C ASP A 118 4.32 30.45 -8.71
N PHE A 119 4.24 31.73 -9.10
CA PHE A 119 3.08 32.57 -8.83
C PHE A 119 1.80 32.02 -9.47
N GLU A 120 1.86 31.62 -10.73
CA GLU A 120 0.72 31.01 -11.43
C GLU A 120 0.32 29.69 -10.76
N LEU A 121 1.28 28.82 -10.44
CA LEU A 121 1.01 27.55 -9.77
C LEU A 121 0.42 27.72 -8.37
N HIS A 122 0.85 28.75 -7.65
CA HIS A 122 0.28 29.10 -6.35
C HIS A 122 -1.15 29.63 -6.47
N SER A 123 -1.46 30.35 -7.55
CA SER A 123 -2.79 30.90 -7.84
C SER A 123 -3.81 29.87 -8.31
N LEU A 124 -3.36 28.71 -8.85
CA LEU A 124 -4.25 27.65 -9.29
C LEU A 124 -5.02 27.04 -8.11
N ASP A 125 -6.33 26.94 -8.29
CA ASP A 125 -7.23 26.18 -7.44
C ASP A 125 -7.14 24.66 -7.77
N PRO A 126 -7.75 23.78 -6.96
CA PRO A 126 -7.79 22.33 -7.21
C PRO A 126 -8.25 21.93 -8.61
N SER A 127 -9.22 22.64 -9.18
CA SER A 127 -9.74 22.39 -10.53
C SER A 127 -8.71 22.76 -11.59
N GLY A 128 -8.07 23.93 -11.46
CA GLY A 128 -7.03 24.38 -12.37
C GLY A 128 -5.84 23.44 -12.38
N VAL A 129 -5.36 23.01 -11.20
CA VAL A 129 -4.29 21.99 -11.10
C VAL A 129 -4.67 20.71 -11.85
N ARG A 130 -5.92 20.25 -11.70
CA ARG A 130 -6.42 19.07 -12.40
C ARG A 130 -6.44 19.28 -13.91
N GLU A 131 -6.95 20.39 -14.39
CA GLU A 131 -6.99 20.72 -15.82
C GLU A 131 -5.58 20.76 -16.42
N GLU A 132 -4.62 21.35 -15.71
CA GLU A 132 -3.24 21.42 -16.19
C GLU A 132 -2.57 20.05 -16.30
N ILE A 133 -2.82 19.14 -15.34
CA ILE A 133 -2.33 17.76 -15.36
C ILE A 133 -2.98 16.98 -16.52
N ILE A 134 -4.31 17.05 -16.65
CA ILE A 134 -5.04 16.35 -17.72
C ILE A 134 -4.57 16.82 -19.10
N SER A 135 -4.36 18.12 -19.27
CA SER A 135 -3.81 18.70 -20.51
C SER A 135 -2.44 18.09 -20.88
N ILE A 136 -1.55 17.82 -19.91
CA ILE A 136 -0.26 17.16 -20.17
C ILE A 136 -0.49 15.71 -20.65
N ILE A 137 -1.37 14.97 -19.96
CA ILE A 137 -1.66 13.58 -20.30
C ILE A 137 -2.26 13.47 -21.72
N GLU A 138 -3.22 14.32 -22.05
CA GLU A 138 -3.85 14.36 -23.37
C GLU A 138 -2.86 14.75 -24.48
N HIS A 139 -1.96 15.70 -24.21
CA HIS A 139 -0.91 16.08 -25.17
C HIS A 139 0.09 14.93 -25.41
N GLU A 140 0.50 14.20 -24.37
CA GLU A 140 1.32 13.00 -24.54
C GLU A 140 0.57 11.91 -25.31
N GLU A 141 -0.72 11.70 -25.03
CA GLU A 141 -1.54 10.71 -25.72
C GLU A 141 -1.66 11.03 -27.22
N ALA A 142 -1.91 12.30 -27.57
CA ALA A 142 -1.97 12.74 -28.97
C ALA A 142 -0.68 12.44 -29.74
N SER A 143 0.47 12.47 -29.07
CA SER A 143 1.78 12.17 -29.67
C SER A 143 2.08 10.67 -29.84
N ARG A 144 1.39 9.80 -29.07
CA ARG A 144 1.69 8.35 -28.99
C ARG A 144 0.53 7.44 -29.46
N GLY A 145 -0.65 7.99 -29.69
CA GLY A 145 -1.84 7.30 -30.17
C GLY A 145 -2.77 6.77 -29.06
N PRO A 146 -4.00 6.36 -29.41
CA PRO A 146 -5.15 6.13 -28.51
C PRO A 146 -5.06 4.87 -27.62
N HIS A 147 -3.91 4.20 -27.57
CA HIS A 147 -3.66 3.02 -26.74
C HIS A 147 -2.54 3.24 -25.72
N SER A 148 -2.05 4.47 -25.58
CA SER A 148 -0.91 4.84 -24.74
C SER A 148 -1.29 5.53 -23.42
N PHE A 149 -2.58 5.70 -23.15
CA PHE A 149 -3.05 6.54 -22.05
C PHE A 149 -2.56 6.11 -20.64
N ILE A 150 -2.54 4.81 -20.32
CA ILE A 150 -1.96 4.34 -19.03
C ILE A 150 -0.45 4.54 -18.99
N TYR A 151 0.21 4.41 -20.14
CA TYR A 151 1.64 4.69 -20.24
C TYR A 151 1.91 6.18 -19.95
N CYS A 152 1.07 7.10 -20.43
CA CYS A 152 1.18 8.53 -20.16
C CYS A 152 1.08 8.82 -18.65
N TRP A 153 0.11 8.21 -17.96
CA TRP A 153 0.01 8.29 -16.50
C TRP A 153 1.23 7.70 -15.78
N LYS A 154 1.74 6.55 -16.24
CA LYS A 154 2.95 5.94 -15.67
C LYS A 154 4.17 6.84 -15.83
N ASN A 155 4.33 7.45 -17.01
CA ASN A 155 5.41 8.40 -17.29
C ASN A 155 5.29 9.66 -16.42
N PHE A 156 4.08 10.22 -16.30
CA PHE A 156 3.81 11.36 -15.42
C PHE A 156 4.14 11.04 -13.96
N CYS A 157 3.61 9.94 -13.41
CA CYS A 157 3.87 9.54 -12.02
C CYS A 157 5.34 9.19 -11.76
N SER A 158 6.05 8.63 -12.74
CA SER A 158 7.48 8.34 -12.62
C SER A 158 8.31 9.63 -12.49
N ARG A 159 8.03 10.63 -13.34
CA ARG A 159 8.69 11.96 -13.25
C ARG A 159 8.30 12.70 -11.99
N TYR A 160 7.01 12.66 -11.63
CA TYR A 160 6.51 13.23 -10.39
C TYR A 160 7.23 12.64 -9.19
N PHE A 161 7.34 11.32 -9.11
CA PHE A 161 8.04 10.65 -8.01
C PHE A 161 9.53 10.98 -7.97
N HIS A 162 10.20 11.03 -9.13
CA HIS A 162 11.60 11.46 -9.20
C HIS A 162 11.79 12.87 -8.62
N ASN A 163 10.94 13.82 -9.04
CA ASN A 163 10.95 15.18 -8.52
C ASN A 163 10.53 15.25 -7.05
N TRP A 164 9.63 14.37 -6.60
CA TRP A 164 9.24 14.27 -5.20
C TRP A 164 10.45 13.93 -4.32
N CYS A 165 11.24 12.93 -4.72
CA CYS A 165 12.47 12.57 -3.99
C CYS A 165 13.51 13.70 -3.98
N HIS A 166 13.57 14.52 -5.02
CA HIS A 166 14.56 15.59 -5.14
C HIS A 166 14.15 16.90 -4.42
N GLU A 167 12.94 17.37 -4.69
CA GLU A 167 12.36 18.64 -4.21
C GLU A 167 11.79 18.51 -2.79
N ASN A 168 11.53 17.29 -2.32
CA ASN A 168 11.10 17.02 -0.95
C ASN A 168 12.14 16.22 -0.15
N ALA A 169 13.41 16.23 -0.56
CA ALA A 169 14.47 15.48 0.12
C ALA A 169 14.58 15.86 1.62
N PRO A 170 14.87 14.88 2.51
CA PRO A 170 15.15 15.15 3.92
C PRO A 170 16.41 16.01 4.09
N CYS A 171 16.36 16.99 4.97
CA CYS A 171 17.47 17.91 5.22
C CYS A 171 17.83 18.12 6.69
N GLY A 172 16.98 17.70 7.63
CA GLY A 172 17.33 17.76 9.05
C GLY A 172 16.27 17.16 9.96
N LEU A 173 16.62 16.98 11.23
CA LEU A 173 15.71 16.58 12.30
C LEU A 173 15.38 17.79 13.19
N LEU A 174 14.16 17.78 13.72
CA LEU A 174 13.72 18.73 14.73
C LEU A 174 13.36 17.95 15.98
N LEU A 175 13.98 18.29 17.12
CA LEU A 175 13.68 17.71 18.42
C LEU A 175 12.97 18.77 19.25
N ASP A 176 11.75 18.48 19.67
CA ASP A 176 11.06 19.27 20.69
C ASP A 176 11.30 18.63 22.06
N SER A 177 12.20 19.24 22.84
CA SER A 177 12.53 18.77 24.19
C SER A 177 11.36 18.85 25.19
N SER A 178 10.33 19.64 24.90
CA SER A 178 9.17 19.77 25.79
C SER A 178 8.16 18.64 25.63
N THR A 179 8.10 18.02 24.44
CA THR A 179 7.14 16.96 24.11
C THR A 179 7.80 15.62 23.76
N ASP A 180 9.14 15.55 23.68
CA ASP A 180 9.92 14.44 23.09
C ASP A 180 9.52 14.13 21.63
N ALA A 181 8.86 15.08 20.95
CA ALA A 181 8.45 14.91 19.57
C ALA A 181 9.64 15.09 18.62
N ILE A 182 9.71 14.21 17.62
CA ILE A 182 10.70 14.27 16.55
C ILE A 182 10.01 14.66 15.25
N GLY A 183 10.44 15.77 14.68
CA GLY A 183 10.10 16.19 13.32
C GLY A 183 11.21 15.87 12.34
N LEU A 184 10.84 15.64 11.09
CA LEU A 184 11.75 15.63 9.95
C LEU A 184 11.51 16.89 9.12
N ILE A 185 12.56 17.67 8.93
CA ILE A 185 12.59 18.81 8.03
C ILE A 185 12.97 18.28 6.65
N ARG A 186 12.13 18.60 5.66
CA ARG A 186 12.38 18.36 4.24
C ARG A 186 12.48 19.69 3.51
N LYS A 187 13.05 19.70 2.31
CA LYS A 187 13.19 20.92 1.49
C LYS A 187 11.87 21.66 1.27
N SER A 188 10.76 20.94 1.08
CA SER A 188 9.45 21.52 0.78
C SER A 188 8.34 21.11 1.75
N SER A 189 8.68 20.46 2.87
CA SER A 189 7.70 20.08 3.89
C SER A 189 8.32 19.82 5.26
N VAL A 190 7.46 19.70 6.26
CA VAL A 190 7.83 19.23 7.61
C VAL A 190 6.94 18.05 7.96
N SER A 191 7.56 17.01 8.49
CA SER A 191 6.91 15.77 8.88
C SER A 191 7.07 15.54 10.38
N LEU A 192 6.11 14.86 11.00
CA LEU A 192 6.18 14.44 12.39
C LEU A 192 6.31 12.92 12.44
N LEU A 193 7.23 12.40 13.25
CA LEU A 193 7.33 10.97 13.52
C LEU A 193 6.26 10.62 14.56
N ARG A 194 5.44 9.62 14.25
CA ARG A 194 4.42 9.09 15.17
C ARG A 194 4.46 7.57 15.14
N HIS A 195 4.13 6.95 16.27
CA HIS A 195 3.89 5.51 16.30
C HIS A 195 2.77 5.12 15.32
N LEU A 196 2.88 3.93 14.72
CA LEU A 196 1.78 3.34 13.96
C LEU A 196 0.52 3.21 14.82
N SER A 197 -0.65 3.43 14.23
CA SER A 197 -1.90 3.11 14.91
C SER A 197 -2.08 1.60 14.99
N ASP A 198 -2.92 1.12 15.90
CA ASP A 198 -3.20 -0.32 16.03
C ASP A 198 -3.66 -0.94 14.70
N THR A 199 -4.42 -0.19 13.89
CA THR A 199 -4.87 -0.63 12.57
C THR A 199 -3.73 -0.75 11.56
N GLU A 200 -2.76 0.16 11.62
CA GLU A 200 -1.58 0.13 10.76
C GLU A 200 -0.64 -1.00 11.18
N ILE A 201 -0.45 -1.24 12.48
CA ILE A 201 0.34 -2.39 12.99
C ILE A 201 -0.27 -3.70 12.49
N LEU A 202 -1.60 -3.85 12.53
CA LEU A 202 -2.26 -5.05 12.04
C LEU A 202 -2.23 -5.19 10.51
N SER A 203 -2.08 -4.08 9.78
CA SER A 203 -2.06 -4.07 8.31
C SER A 203 -0.65 -4.23 7.73
N TYR A 204 0.34 -3.61 8.37
CA TYR A 204 1.71 -3.44 7.87
C TYR A 204 2.78 -3.99 8.81
N GLY A 205 2.48 -4.09 10.11
CA GLY A 205 3.43 -4.51 11.14
C GLY A 205 3.76 -6.00 11.11
N SER A 206 4.82 -6.36 11.82
CA SER A 206 5.19 -7.76 12.01
C SER A 206 4.25 -8.43 13.03
N VAL A 207 4.05 -9.74 12.87
CA VAL A 207 3.22 -10.56 13.77
C VAL A 207 3.74 -10.52 15.21
N ASP A 208 5.03 -10.22 15.40
CA ASP A 208 5.69 -10.17 16.70
C ASP A 208 5.47 -8.82 17.40
N GLU A 209 5.11 -7.76 16.67
CA GLU A 209 4.77 -6.42 17.20
C GLU A 209 3.31 -6.31 17.66
N THR A 210 2.48 -7.33 17.41
CA THR A 210 1.08 -7.34 17.84
C THR A 210 0.99 -7.57 19.35
N GLY A 211 1.12 -6.48 20.10
CA GLY A 211 1.17 -6.50 21.57
C GLY A 211 -0.15 -6.93 22.23
N GLU A 212 -0.07 -7.29 23.51
CA GLU A 212 -1.21 -7.62 24.38
C GLU A 212 -2.29 -6.52 24.41
N ILE A 213 -1.90 -5.26 24.19
CA ILE A 213 -2.81 -4.11 24.14
C ILE A 213 -3.78 -4.22 22.96
N THR A 214 -3.29 -4.59 21.78
CA THR A 214 -4.11 -4.77 20.59
C THR A 214 -5.07 -5.95 20.78
N ARG A 215 -4.63 -7.03 21.45
CA ARG A 215 -5.50 -8.17 21.80
C ARG A 215 -6.66 -7.76 22.70
N GLN A 216 -6.38 -6.95 23.72
CA GLN A 216 -7.39 -6.45 24.66
C GLN A 216 -8.40 -5.52 23.96
N ARG A 217 -7.95 -4.63 23.08
CA ARG A 217 -8.83 -3.72 22.31
C ARG A 217 -9.75 -4.46 21.34
N ILE A 218 -9.27 -5.54 20.73
CA ILE A 218 -10.08 -6.42 19.86
C ILE A 218 -10.99 -7.35 20.69
N ASN A 219 -10.81 -7.41 22.01
CA ASN A 219 -11.58 -8.26 22.92
C ASN A 219 -11.43 -9.77 22.59
N LEU A 220 -10.19 -10.18 22.32
CA LEU A 220 -9.84 -11.59 22.11
C LEU A 220 -9.71 -12.28 23.46
N SER A 221 -10.44 -13.37 23.66
CA SER A 221 -10.59 -14.06 24.94
C SER A 221 -9.50 -15.10 25.20
N SER A 222 -8.80 -15.55 24.16
CA SER A 222 -7.82 -16.63 24.23
C SER A 222 -6.67 -16.45 23.24
N ASN A 223 -5.53 -17.10 23.52
CA ASN A 223 -4.40 -17.17 22.60
C ASN A 223 -4.80 -17.79 21.25
N LEU A 224 -5.75 -18.73 21.26
CA LEU A 224 -6.26 -19.34 20.03
C LEU A 224 -6.95 -18.31 19.13
N GLU A 225 -7.83 -17.48 19.68
CA GLU A 225 -8.50 -16.42 18.91
C GLU A 225 -7.50 -15.42 18.30
N HIS A 226 -6.41 -15.14 19.02
CA HIS A 226 -5.32 -14.32 18.51
C HIS A 226 -4.55 -15.00 17.36
N GLU A 227 -4.19 -16.27 17.51
CA GLU A 227 -3.53 -17.03 16.43
C GLU A 227 -4.40 -17.14 15.18
N VAL A 228 -5.72 -17.27 15.36
CA VAL A 228 -6.70 -17.25 14.26
C VAL A 228 -6.69 -15.88 13.58
N LEU A 229 -6.75 -14.78 14.33
CA LEU A 229 -6.71 -13.43 13.75
C LEU A 229 -5.43 -13.20 12.95
N LEU A 230 -4.28 -13.58 13.49
CA LEU A 230 -3.00 -13.46 12.78
C LEU A 230 -3.01 -14.24 11.46
N GLU A 231 -3.59 -15.44 11.44
CA GLU A 231 -3.71 -16.23 10.22
C GLU A 231 -4.71 -15.62 9.23
N VAL A 232 -5.79 -15.00 9.71
CA VAL A 232 -6.69 -14.19 8.86
C VAL A 232 -5.93 -13.05 8.21
N LEU A 233 -5.13 -12.30 8.97
CA LEU A 233 -4.35 -11.17 8.48
C LEU A 233 -3.29 -11.61 7.45
N ARG A 234 -2.62 -12.74 7.71
CA ARG A 234 -1.72 -13.36 6.72
C ARG A 234 -2.43 -13.73 5.43
N CYS A 235 -3.60 -14.36 5.52
CA CYS A 235 -4.41 -14.69 4.35
C CYS A 235 -4.82 -13.43 3.58
N THR A 236 -5.19 -12.35 4.27
CA THR A 236 -5.51 -11.08 3.61
C THR A 236 -4.30 -10.44 2.94
N SER A 237 -3.12 -10.50 3.57
CA SER A 237 -1.87 -9.95 3.04
C SER A 237 -1.39 -10.70 1.80
N HIS A 238 -1.44 -12.05 1.82
CA HIS A 238 -1.12 -12.83 0.63
C HIS A 238 -2.08 -12.50 -0.53
N LEU A 239 -3.37 -12.31 -0.26
CA LEU A 239 -4.35 -11.98 -1.29
C LEU A 239 -4.11 -10.57 -1.87
N SER A 240 -3.82 -9.58 -1.01
CA SER A 240 -3.56 -8.20 -1.44
C SER A 240 -2.26 -8.11 -2.25
N GLN A 241 -1.20 -8.82 -1.86
CA GLN A 241 0.06 -8.88 -2.60
C GLN A 241 -0.13 -9.40 -4.04
N GLN A 242 -1.04 -10.35 -4.25
CA GLN A 242 -1.29 -10.94 -5.58
C GLN A 242 -2.13 -10.05 -6.50
N LEU A 243 -3.03 -9.27 -5.90
CA LEU A 243 -3.85 -8.30 -6.61
C LEU A 243 -3.14 -6.96 -6.82
N GLY A 244 -2.16 -6.65 -5.97
CA GLY A 244 -1.48 -5.37 -5.91
C GLY A 244 -2.35 -4.25 -5.32
N ASN A 245 -1.71 -3.12 -5.00
CA ASN A 245 -2.36 -1.94 -4.40
C ASN A 245 -3.44 -1.31 -5.29
N ALA A 246 -3.50 -1.70 -6.57
CA ALA A 246 -4.47 -1.17 -7.54
C ALA A 246 -5.90 -1.62 -7.23
N ALA A 247 -6.08 -2.79 -6.59
CA ALA A 247 -7.41 -3.33 -6.32
C ALA A 247 -8.23 -2.46 -5.35
N SER A 248 -7.62 -1.96 -4.28
CA SER A 248 -8.28 -1.08 -3.31
C SER A 248 -8.62 0.27 -3.95
N ALA A 249 -7.71 0.82 -4.77
CA ALA A 249 -7.92 2.08 -5.48
C ALA A 249 -9.06 2.00 -6.50
N ILE A 250 -9.15 0.90 -7.26
CA ILE A 250 -10.23 0.67 -8.23
C ILE A 250 -11.56 0.45 -7.52
N PHE A 251 -11.57 -0.38 -6.45
CA PHE A 251 -12.78 -0.62 -5.68
C PHE A 251 -13.33 0.68 -5.09
N TYR A 252 -12.45 1.50 -4.53
CA TYR A 252 -12.81 2.82 -4.02
C TYR A 252 -13.43 3.71 -5.11
N GLU A 253 -12.72 3.91 -6.22
CA GLU A 253 -13.18 4.80 -7.30
C GLU A 253 -14.54 4.37 -7.86
N CYS A 254 -14.71 3.06 -8.04
CA CYS A 254 -15.90 2.50 -8.62
C CYS A 254 -17.09 2.51 -7.66
N SER A 255 -16.85 2.44 -6.35
CA SER A 255 -17.91 2.38 -5.35
C SER A 255 -18.39 3.76 -4.90
N PHE A 256 -17.50 4.76 -4.84
CA PHE A 256 -17.81 6.06 -4.19
C PHE A 256 -17.93 7.24 -5.14
N HIS A 257 -17.09 7.33 -6.17
CA HIS A 257 -17.05 8.54 -7.00
C HIS A 257 -18.14 8.52 -8.08
N LYS A 258 -18.31 7.38 -8.78
CA LYS A 258 -19.38 7.16 -9.77
C LYS A 258 -19.79 5.68 -9.82
N PRO A 259 -20.73 5.24 -8.96
CA PRO A 259 -21.16 3.84 -8.94
C PRO A 259 -21.97 3.49 -10.19
N LEU A 260 -21.35 2.75 -11.10
CA LEU A 260 -22.04 2.10 -12.25
C LEU A 260 -22.35 0.63 -11.98
N ILE A 261 -21.61 0.03 -11.05
CA ILE A 261 -21.58 -1.41 -10.76
C ILE A 261 -21.69 -1.55 -9.24
N CYS A 262 -22.44 -2.54 -8.77
CA CYS A 262 -22.55 -2.77 -7.34
C CYS A 262 -21.22 -3.31 -6.76
N PRO A 263 -20.86 -2.97 -5.50
CA PRO A 263 -19.59 -3.39 -4.87
C PRO A 263 -19.32 -4.89 -4.98
N GLU A 264 -20.37 -5.72 -4.94
CA GLU A 264 -20.29 -7.17 -5.05
C GLU A 264 -19.80 -7.64 -6.42
N GLN A 265 -20.26 -6.97 -7.49
CA GLN A 265 -19.81 -7.26 -8.85
C GLN A 265 -18.36 -6.81 -9.05
N ILE A 266 -17.96 -5.67 -8.46
CA ILE A 266 -16.57 -5.20 -8.51
C ILE A 266 -15.63 -6.21 -7.84
N VAL A 267 -15.96 -6.66 -6.63
CA VAL A 267 -15.17 -7.67 -5.90
C VAL A 267 -15.06 -8.97 -6.69
N ARG A 268 -16.16 -9.46 -7.26
CA ARG A 268 -16.12 -10.66 -8.11
C ARG A 268 -15.21 -10.46 -9.32
N SER A 269 -15.27 -9.31 -9.99
CA SER A 269 -14.40 -9.01 -11.14
C SER A 269 -12.92 -8.89 -10.77
N ILE A 270 -12.61 -8.34 -9.59
CA ILE A 270 -11.24 -8.32 -9.05
C ILE A 270 -10.76 -9.75 -8.81
N LEU A 271 -11.56 -10.58 -8.13
CA LEU A 271 -11.18 -11.97 -7.81
C LEU A 271 -11.08 -12.87 -9.06
N LYS A 272 -11.80 -12.57 -10.14
CA LYS A 272 -11.64 -13.27 -11.43
C LYS A 272 -10.23 -13.14 -12.00
N VAL A 273 -9.51 -12.05 -11.70
CA VAL A 273 -8.12 -11.88 -12.16
C VAL A 273 -7.19 -12.95 -11.58
N LEU A 274 -7.51 -13.46 -10.38
CA LEU A 274 -6.78 -14.57 -9.76
C LEU A 274 -7.10 -15.93 -10.39
N GLU A 275 -8.23 -16.05 -11.12
CA GLU A 275 -8.63 -17.29 -11.82
C GLU A 275 -7.98 -17.40 -13.18
N VAL A 276 -8.04 -16.30 -13.94
CA VAL A 276 -7.71 -16.32 -15.37
C VAL A 276 -6.19 -16.36 -15.59
N GLY A 277 -5.39 -16.12 -14.53
CA GLY A 277 -3.98 -15.83 -14.69
C GLY A 277 -3.77 -14.66 -15.65
N TYR A 278 -2.54 -14.41 -16.10
CA TYR A 278 -2.23 -13.38 -17.10
C TYR A 278 -2.71 -13.78 -18.51
N ILE A 279 -3.98 -14.16 -18.67
CA ILE A 279 -4.57 -14.48 -19.98
C ILE A 279 -5.54 -13.37 -20.38
N SER A 280 -5.11 -12.65 -21.43
CA SER A 280 -5.94 -11.87 -22.35
C SER A 280 -6.54 -10.55 -21.87
N CYS A 281 -5.74 -9.49 -21.98
CA CYS A 281 -6.24 -8.25 -22.58
C CYS A 281 -5.14 -7.50 -23.36
N VAL A 282 -4.24 -8.23 -24.04
CA VAL A 282 -3.31 -7.64 -25.01
C VAL A 282 -3.00 -8.68 -26.09
N SER A 283 -3.77 -8.65 -27.17
CA SER A 283 -3.31 -9.11 -28.48
C SER A 283 -2.53 -8.03 -29.23
N LEU A 284 -2.13 -6.89 -28.61
CA LEU A 284 -1.55 -5.79 -29.38
C LEU A 284 -0.29 -5.08 -28.89
N LEU A 285 0.25 -5.29 -27.69
CA LEU A 285 1.53 -4.68 -27.31
C LEU A 285 2.36 -5.61 -26.40
N VAL A 286 3.22 -6.36 -27.08
CA VAL A 286 4.48 -6.97 -26.62
C VAL A 286 4.40 -8.37 -25.98
N LEU A 287 5.13 -9.26 -26.66
CA LEU A 287 5.03 -10.72 -26.71
C LEU A 287 6.09 -11.46 -25.86
N GLU A 288 6.88 -10.80 -25.00
CA GLU A 288 8.17 -11.38 -24.58
C GLU A 288 8.33 -11.86 -23.12
N LYS A 289 7.28 -12.31 -22.41
CA LYS A 289 7.50 -13.04 -21.12
C LYS A 289 6.41 -14.05 -20.74
N ARG A 290 5.91 -14.81 -21.72
CA ARG A 290 4.70 -15.66 -21.58
C ARG A 290 4.88 -17.08 -21.01
N LEU A 291 6.03 -17.47 -20.46
CA LEU A 291 6.19 -18.82 -19.87
C LEU A 291 6.47 -18.85 -18.35
N ALA A 292 6.87 -17.73 -17.74
CA ALA A 292 7.11 -17.69 -16.28
C ALA A 292 5.81 -17.51 -15.46
N ASN A 293 4.80 -16.81 -16.01
CA ASN A 293 3.64 -16.33 -15.25
C ASN A 293 2.50 -17.35 -15.07
N HIS A 294 2.47 -18.45 -15.84
CA HIS A 294 1.54 -19.54 -15.55
C HIS A 294 1.96 -20.33 -14.31
N ASN A 295 3.27 -20.44 -14.07
CA ASN A 295 3.83 -21.18 -12.94
C ASN A 295 3.71 -20.40 -11.62
N THR A 296 3.64 -19.06 -11.67
CA THR A 296 3.42 -18.20 -10.48
C THR A 296 1.96 -18.17 -10.04
N ASN A 297 1.00 -18.20 -10.98
CA ASN A 297 -0.44 -18.19 -10.66
C ASN A 297 -0.92 -19.54 -10.09
N THR A 298 -0.40 -20.67 -10.60
CA THR A 298 -0.68 -22.00 -10.03
C THR A 298 -0.07 -22.14 -8.64
N LYS A 299 1.16 -21.63 -8.44
CA LYS A 299 1.80 -21.57 -7.12
C LYS A 299 1.04 -20.66 -6.14
N CYS A 300 0.55 -19.50 -6.60
CA CYS A 300 -0.26 -18.59 -5.79
C CYS A 300 -1.58 -19.23 -5.33
N SER A 301 -2.33 -19.88 -6.22
CA SER A 301 -3.61 -20.50 -5.82
C SER A 301 -3.39 -21.67 -4.86
N THR A 302 -2.29 -22.42 -5.00
CA THR A 302 -1.90 -23.45 -4.04
C THR A 302 -1.47 -22.86 -2.69
N ASP A 303 -0.68 -21.80 -2.69
CA ASP A 303 -0.19 -21.15 -1.47
C ASP A 303 -1.36 -20.51 -0.68
N MET A 304 -2.34 -19.92 -1.38
CA MET A 304 -3.57 -19.42 -0.75
C MET A 304 -4.44 -20.55 -0.20
N LEU A 305 -4.58 -21.65 -0.93
CA LEU A 305 -5.33 -22.81 -0.43
C LEU A 305 -4.67 -23.41 0.81
N LEU A 306 -3.33 -23.47 0.85
CA LEU A 306 -2.58 -23.90 2.03
C LEU A 306 -2.77 -22.95 3.21
N SER A 307 -2.72 -21.63 2.97
CA SER A 307 -2.98 -20.62 4.00
C SER A 307 -4.41 -20.74 4.57
N LEU A 308 -5.41 -20.97 3.72
CA LEU A 308 -6.79 -21.20 4.16
C LEU A 308 -6.99 -22.51 4.93
N ARG A 309 -6.26 -23.57 4.57
CA ARG A 309 -6.26 -24.83 5.32
C ARG A 309 -5.60 -24.67 6.68
N GLU A 310 -4.52 -23.90 6.76
CA GLU A 310 -3.85 -23.57 8.01
C GLU A 310 -4.74 -22.70 8.91
N LEU A 311 -5.46 -21.74 8.33
CA LEU A 311 -6.49 -20.97 9.01
C LEU A 311 -7.58 -21.88 9.61
N TYR A 312 -8.10 -22.82 8.83
CA TYR A 312 -9.09 -23.79 9.33
C TYR A 312 -8.49 -24.67 10.44
N ARG A 313 -7.25 -25.15 10.28
CA ARG A 313 -6.54 -25.96 11.27
C ARG A 313 -6.40 -25.23 12.61
N LYS A 314 -6.09 -23.93 12.58
CA LYS A 314 -5.99 -23.08 13.78
C LYS A 314 -7.35 -22.74 14.37
N ALA A 315 -8.34 -22.43 13.54
CA ALA A 315 -9.69 -22.09 14.01
C ALA A 315 -10.43 -23.30 14.58
N GLY A 316 -10.15 -24.52 14.10
CA GLY A 316 -10.85 -25.76 14.44
C GLY A 316 -12.25 -25.85 13.83
N THR A 317 -13.00 -24.74 13.82
CA THR A 317 -14.31 -24.61 13.20
C THR A 317 -14.45 -23.27 12.47
N TRP A 318 -15.34 -23.23 11.46
CA TRP A 318 -15.67 -21.97 10.79
C TRP A 318 -16.45 -21.00 11.70
N ASP A 319 -17.08 -21.49 12.76
CA ASP A 319 -17.72 -20.66 13.79
C ASP A 319 -16.70 -19.80 14.54
N THR A 320 -15.61 -20.41 15.00
CA THR A 320 -14.51 -19.69 15.66
C THR A 320 -13.92 -18.62 14.74
N PHE A 321 -13.72 -18.94 13.45
CA PHE A 321 -13.29 -17.95 12.46
C PHE A 321 -14.27 -16.78 12.35
N VAL A 322 -15.57 -17.05 12.21
CA VAL A 322 -16.60 -16.00 12.09
C VAL A 322 -16.61 -15.11 13.32
N ASP A 323 -16.51 -15.67 14.52
CA ASP A 323 -16.51 -14.90 15.77
C ASP A 323 -15.27 -14.00 15.89
N VAL A 324 -14.09 -14.50 15.53
CA VAL A 324 -12.84 -13.71 15.53
C VAL A 324 -12.92 -12.56 14.52
N VAL A 325 -13.39 -12.83 13.30
CA VAL A 325 -13.55 -11.78 12.27
C VAL A 325 -14.59 -10.75 12.69
N LEU A 326 -15.69 -11.15 13.33
CA LEU A 326 -16.69 -10.23 13.88
C LEU A 326 -16.09 -9.29 14.95
N LYS A 327 -15.26 -9.82 15.85
CA LYS A 327 -14.55 -9.01 16.86
C LYS A 327 -13.61 -8.00 16.18
N TYR A 328 -12.86 -8.44 15.18
CA TYR A 328 -11.97 -7.57 14.41
C TYR A 328 -12.74 -6.47 13.66
N LEU A 329 -13.84 -6.80 13.00
CA LEU A 329 -14.68 -5.80 12.31
C LEU A 329 -15.26 -4.76 13.28
N LYS A 330 -15.70 -5.17 14.47
CA LYS A 330 -16.16 -4.24 15.52
C LYS A 330 -15.04 -3.30 15.99
N PHE A 331 -13.83 -3.81 16.10
CA PHE A 331 -12.65 -3.00 16.39
C PHE A 331 -12.40 -1.98 15.26
N LEU A 332 -12.41 -2.39 13.99
CA LEU A 332 -12.25 -1.47 12.86
C LEU A 332 -13.35 -0.39 12.82
N GLU A 333 -14.59 -0.75 13.18
CA GLU A 333 -15.69 0.21 13.29
C GLU A 333 -15.51 1.22 14.44
N SER A 334 -14.88 0.84 15.56
CA SER A 334 -14.57 1.78 16.64
C SER A 334 -13.48 2.77 16.22
N GLN A 335 -12.45 2.28 15.53
CA GLN A 335 -11.33 3.09 15.04
C GLN A 335 -11.76 4.13 13.99
N LYS A 336 -12.79 3.84 13.17
CA LYS A 336 -13.36 4.82 12.22
C LYS A 336 -13.81 6.14 12.89
N ASN A 337 -14.17 6.10 14.16
CA ASN A 337 -14.68 7.25 14.90
C ASN A 337 -13.58 8.03 15.63
N GLU A 338 -12.36 7.49 15.70
CA GLU A 338 -11.20 8.07 16.37
C GLU A 338 -10.23 8.64 15.31
N ASN A 339 -10.23 9.97 15.14
CA ASN A 339 -9.32 10.73 14.26
C ASN A 339 -9.34 10.41 12.73
N GLY A 340 -8.94 11.39 11.92
CA GLY A 340 -9.07 11.34 10.46
C GLY A 340 -8.01 10.50 9.73
N SER A 341 -6.84 10.27 10.34
CA SER A 341 -5.69 9.59 9.72
C SER A 341 -5.90 8.07 9.56
N ASP A 342 -6.69 7.44 10.43
CA ASP A 342 -6.87 5.97 10.46
C ASP A 342 -7.96 5.49 9.48
N ARG A 343 -8.60 6.39 8.74
CA ARG A 343 -9.70 6.00 7.85
C ARG A 343 -9.25 5.22 6.62
N GLU A 344 -8.03 5.46 6.13
CA GLU A 344 -7.50 4.76 4.96
C GLU A 344 -7.03 3.34 5.32
N SER A 345 -6.30 3.18 6.44
CA SER A 345 -5.90 1.85 6.95
C SER A 345 -7.13 1.00 7.31
N VAL A 346 -8.16 1.60 7.92
CA VAL A 346 -9.45 0.93 8.19
C VAL A 346 -10.15 0.55 6.89
N PHE A 347 -10.14 1.43 5.87
CA PHE A 347 -10.68 1.13 4.54
C PHE A 347 -9.99 -0.09 3.92
N GLU A 348 -8.66 -0.09 3.89
CA GLU A 348 -7.86 -1.18 3.32
C GLU A 348 -8.08 -2.49 4.07
N SER A 349 -8.10 -2.45 5.40
CA SER A 349 -8.37 -3.62 6.25
C SER A 349 -9.74 -4.23 5.96
N ILE A 350 -10.81 -3.43 5.95
CA ILE A 350 -12.17 -3.93 5.68
C ILE A 350 -12.27 -4.47 4.24
N PHE A 351 -11.65 -3.79 3.27
CA PHE A 351 -11.61 -4.24 1.89
C PHE A 351 -10.90 -5.58 1.72
N ASN A 352 -9.73 -5.74 2.35
CA ASN A 352 -8.96 -6.97 2.28
C ASN A 352 -9.70 -8.15 2.94
N ILE A 353 -10.39 -7.91 4.05
CA ILE A 353 -11.30 -8.91 4.65
C ILE A 353 -12.44 -9.25 3.69
N LEU A 354 -13.07 -8.27 3.04
CA LEU A 354 -14.13 -8.53 2.06
C LEU A 354 -13.63 -9.41 0.89
N LEU A 355 -12.43 -9.13 0.37
CA LEU A 355 -11.81 -9.94 -0.67
C LEU A 355 -11.57 -11.38 -0.20
N LEU A 356 -11.01 -11.56 0.99
CA LEU A 356 -10.77 -12.88 1.57
C LEU A 356 -12.06 -13.68 1.72
N LEU A 357 -13.10 -13.08 2.29
CA LEU A 357 -14.39 -13.76 2.50
C LEU A 357 -15.02 -14.19 1.18
N ASN A 358 -15.00 -13.34 0.15
CA ASN A 358 -15.53 -13.71 -1.17
C ASN A 358 -14.68 -14.79 -1.85
N TYR A 359 -13.36 -14.77 -1.65
CA TYR A 359 -12.48 -15.81 -2.14
C TYR A 359 -12.73 -17.17 -1.44
N MET A 360 -12.92 -17.16 -0.12
CA MET A 360 -13.28 -18.35 0.66
C MET A 360 -14.61 -18.95 0.22
N LEU A 361 -15.65 -18.13 0.01
CA LEU A 361 -16.95 -18.60 -0.46
C LEU A 361 -16.86 -19.30 -1.81
N LYS A 362 -16.02 -18.79 -2.71
CA LYS A 362 -15.76 -19.42 -4.00
C LYS A 362 -15.04 -20.77 -3.86
N LEU A 363 -14.15 -20.90 -2.88
CA LEU A 363 -13.44 -22.15 -2.58
C LEU A 363 -14.15 -23.02 -1.53
N SER A 364 -15.39 -22.70 -1.15
CA SER A 364 -16.12 -23.32 -0.03
C SER A 364 -16.05 -24.85 -0.01
N VAL A 365 -16.24 -25.49 -1.16
CA VAL A 365 -16.14 -26.96 -1.31
C VAL A 365 -14.73 -27.47 -1.03
N GLN A 366 -13.70 -26.77 -1.48
CA GLN A 366 -12.29 -27.17 -1.35
C GLN A 366 -11.73 -26.96 0.05
N ILE A 367 -12.34 -26.07 0.83
CA ILE A 367 -11.99 -25.79 2.23
C ILE A 367 -13.00 -26.40 3.21
N HIS A 368 -13.84 -27.33 2.75
CA HIS A 368 -14.79 -28.08 3.57
C HIS A 368 -15.78 -27.21 4.38
N MET A 369 -16.25 -26.10 3.80
CA MET A 369 -17.37 -25.33 4.36
C MET A 369 -18.70 -26.04 4.10
N SER A 370 -19.52 -26.20 5.14
CA SER A 370 -20.90 -26.66 4.99
C SER A 370 -21.79 -25.55 4.38
N PRO A 371 -22.98 -25.88 3.84
CA PRO A 371 -23.94 -24.88 3.39
C PRO A 371 -24.34 -23.86 4.49
N ASP A 372 -24.36 -24.32 5.75
CA ASP A 372 -24.64 -23.46 6.90
C ASP A 372 -23.49 -22.49 7.16
N ASP A 373 -22.24 -22.94 7.03
CA ASP A 373 -21.06 -22.07 7.15
C ASP A 373 -21.00 -21.01 6.05
N VAL A 374 -21.32 -21.40 4.82
CA VAL A 374 -21.45 -20.48 3.68
C VAL A 374 -22.50 -19.41 3.97
N SER A 375 -23.68 -19.82 4.41
CA SER A 375 -24.78 -18.91 4.74
C SER A 375 -24.40 -17.97 5.88
N ARG A 376 -23.69 -18.47 6.88
CA ARG A 376 -23.23 -17.69 8.03
C ARG A 376 -22.20 -16.64 7.64
N VAL A 377 -21.20 -16.98 6.84
CA VAL A 377 -20.20 -16.03 6.33
C VAL A 377 -20.88 -14.93 5.49
N GLN A 378 -21.83 -15.31 4.63
CA GLN A 378 -22.59 -14.34 3.82
C GLN A 378 -23.40 -13.36 4.69
N LEU A 379 -24.21 -13.89 5.62
CA LEU A 379 -25.15 -13.10 6.42
C LEU A 379 -24.47 -12.32 7.54
N LYS A 380 -23.52 -12.94 8.27
CA LYS A 380 -22.90 -12.34 9.46
C LYS A 380 -21.68 -11.47 9.14
N LEU A 381 -20.98 -11.69 8.04
CA LEU A 381 -19.75 -10.95 7.72
C LEU A 381 -19.90 -10.08 6.48
N ILE A 382 -20.20 -10.69 5.33
CA ILE A 382 -20.19 -9.99 4.04
C ILE A 382 -21.27 -8.91 3.98
N GLN A 383 -22.51 -9.24 4.36
CA GLN A 383 -23.61 -8.28 4.34
C GLN A 383 -23.34 -7.06 5.24
N PRO A 384 -22.92 -7.21 6.51
CA PRO A 384 -22.51 -6.07 7.33
C PRO A 384 -21.41 -5.22 6.70
N ILE A 385 -20.36 -5.83 6.16
CA ILE A 385 -19.28 -5.09 5.48
C ILE A 385 -19.81 -4.29 4.30
N GLN A 386 -20.69 -4.86 3.48
CA GLN A 386 -21.33 -4.15 2.37
C GLN A 386 -22.17 -2.96 2.86
N GLN A 387 -22.84 -3.09 4.02
CA GLN A 387 -23.56 -1.97 4.63
C GLN A 387 -22.62 -0.89 5.15
N VAL A 388 -21.44 -1.25 5.68
CA VAL A 388 -20.40 -0.29 6.06
C VAL A 388 -19.95 0.51 4.83
N PHE A 389 -19.64 -0.16 3.71
CA PHE A 389 -19.29 0.52 2.47
C PHE A 389 -20.42 1.39 1.93
N LYS A 390 -21.68 0.93 1.96
CA LYS A 390 -22.82 1.78 1.58
C LYS A 390 -22.92 3.03 2.44
N LYS A 391 -22.59 2.97 3.74
CA LYS A 391 -22.61 4.13 4.64
C LYS A 391 -21.42 5.08 4.43
N TRP A 392 -20.36 4.67 3.75
CA TRP A 392 -19.27 5.55 3.34
C TRP A 392 -19.71 6.41 2.15
N HIS A 393 -20.62 7.36 2.41
CA HIS A 393 -21.30 8.17 1.38
C HIS A 393 -20.49 9.37 0.87
N LYS A 394 -19.34 9.68 1.45
CA LYS A 394 -18.51 10.80 0.99
C LYS A 394 -17.18 10.27 0.51
N PRO A 395 -16.75 10.61 -0.73
CA PRO A 395 -15.36 10.44 -1.08
C PRO A 395 -14.51 11.15 -0.01
N PHE A 396 -13.34 10.59 0.31
CA PHE A 396 -12.20 11.28 0.87
C PHE A 396 -11.79 12.43 -0.09
N GLU A 397 -12.67 13.40 -0.28
CA GLU A 397 -12.34 14.73 -0.78
C GLU A 397 -11.62 15.41 0.37
N LEU A 398 -10.36 15.00 0.57
CA LEU A 398 -9.43 15.89 1.21
C LEU A 398 -9.08 16.91 0.13
N PRO A 399 -9.38 18.20 0.33
CA PRO A 399 -8.86 19.24 -0.55
C PRO A 399 -7.32 19.10 -0.60
N PHE A 400 -6.70 19.61 -1.67
CA PHE A 400 -5.25 19.79 -1.80
C PHE A 400 -4.73 20.70 -0.67
N ILE A 401 -4.70 20.18 0.53
CA ILE A 401 -4.22 20.82 1.72
C ILE A 401 -3.19 19.83 2.24
N SER A 402 -1.94 20.30 2.22
CA SER A 402 -0.80 19.67 2.87
C SER A 402 -1.12 19.49 4.36
N GLN A 403 -1.84 18.44 4.70
CA GLN A 403 -1.81 17.90 6.05
C GLN A 403 -0.46 17.22 6.20
N PHE A 404 0.17 17.49 7.34
CA PHE A 404 1.49 16.99 7.73
C PHE A 404 1.74 15.59 7.18
N SER A 405 2.79 15.44 6.36
CA SER A 405 3.25 14.11 5.97
C SER A 405 3.73 13.44 7.25
N LEU A 406 2.97 12.48 7.77
CA LEU A 406 3.31 11.75 8.97
C LEU A 406 4.29 10.65 8.57
N LEU A 407 5.46 10.63 9.22
CA LEU A 407 6.41 9.54 9.02
C LEU A 407 5.92 8.33 9.81
N GLN A 408 5.74 7.24 9.07
CA GLN A 408 5.33 5.94 9.60
C GLN A 408 6.53 5.24 10.23
N THR A 409 6.32 4.61 11.38
CA THR A 409 7.35 3.79 12.04
C THR A 409 7.30 2.37 11.50
N ASP A 410 8.39 1.89 10.89
CA ASP A 410 8.57 0.47 10.62
C ASP A 410 9.44 -0.14 11.72
N SER A 411 8.86 -0.76 12.73
CA SER A 411 9.62 -1.46 13.80
C SER A 411 10.29 -2.76 13.34
N SER A 412 10.66 -2.89 12.06
CA SER A 412 11.33 -4.10 11.57
C SER A 412 12.85 -4.03 11.79
N THR A 413 13.34 -4.80 12.76
CA THR A 413 14.76 -5.13 12.94
C THR A 413 15.28 -6.17 11.91
N ASN A 414 14.49 -6.53 10.88
CA ASN A 414 14.86 -7.61 9.95
C ASN A 414 14.39 -7.47 8.49
N GLN A 415 14.16 -6.26 7.98
CA GLN A 415 14.10 -6.07 6.53
C GLN A 415 15.51 -5.93 5.94
N ARG A 416 16.16 -7.07 5.66
CA ARG A 416 17.10 -7.07 4.54
C ARG A 416 16.29 -6.79 3.28
N PRO A 417 16.69 -5.83 2.42
CA PRO A 417 16.11 -5.71 1.09
C PRO A 417 16.35 -7.05 0.39
N TRP A 418 15.27 -7.77 0.06
CA TRP A 418 15.36 -9.09 -0.56
C TRP A 418 16.02 -9.08 -1.96
N ASP A 419 16.41 -7.91 -2.47
CA ASP A 419 17.02 -7.73 -3.80
C ASP A 419 18.55 -7.61 -3.84
N LEU A 420 19.27 -7.73 -2.73
CA LEU A 420 20.75 -7.74 -2.73
C LEU A 420 21.37 -9.15 -2.76
N GLY A 421 20.56 -10.21 -2.78
CA GLY A 421 21.01 -11.61 -2.75
C GLY A 421 21.50 -12.19 -4.09
N LEU A 422 21.26 -11.54 -5.22
CA LEU A 422 21.49 -12.14 -6.55
C LEU A 422 22.73 -11.61 -7.31
N ARG A 423 23.60 -10.81 -6.70
CA ARG A 423 24.84 -10.32 -7.35
C ARG A 423 26.16 -10.87 -6.82
N LYS A 424 26.16 -11.87 -5.93
CA LYS A 424 27.40 -12.53 -5.44
C LYS A 424 27.37 -14.06 -5.51
N ARG A 425 27.07 -14.62 -6.69
CA ARG A 425 27.47 -15.99 -7.07
C ARG A 425 27.71 -16.08 -8.59
N ALA A 426 28.69 -15.34 -9.09
CA ALA A 426 29.24 -15.56 -10.43
C ALA A 426 30.69 -15.04 -10.52
N SER A 427 31.56 -15.46 -9.60
CA SER A 427 33.02 -15.34 -9.75
C SER A 427 33.75 -16.04 -8.61
N ARG A 428 33.69 -17.38 -8.57
CA ARG A 428 34.71 -18.24 -7.94
C ARG A 428 34.40 -19.70 -8.25
N GLY A 429 35.21 -20.30 -9.13
CA GLY A 429 35.22 -21.74 -9.30
C GLY A 429 35.53 -22.26 -10.70
N THR A 430 36.70 -21.95 -11.26
CA THR A 430 37.41 -22.87 -12.16
C THR A 430 38.92 -22.74 -11.94
N SER A 431 39.40 -23.34 -10.84
CA SER A 431 40.77 -23.85 -10.80
C SER A 431 40.74 -25.26 -11.38
N SER A 432 41.12 -25.43 -12.64
CA SER A 432 41.47 -26.72 -13.21
C SER A 432 42.99 -26.87 -13.16
N SER A 433 43.45 -27.88 -12.44
CA SER A 433 44.81 -28.40 -12.47
C SER A 433 45.10 -29.13 -13.79
N SER A 434 46.39 -29.08 -14.16
CA SER A 434 47.17 -30.04 -14.97
C SER A 434 46.84 -30.22 -16.46
N GLN A 435 47.66 -29.60 -17.33
CA GLN A 435 48.89 -30.20 -17.86
C GLN A 435 49.92 -29.12 -18.19
#